data_AF-A0A8J3RKX2-F1
#
_entry.id   AF-A0A8J3RKX2-F1
#
_cell.length_a   1.000
_cell.length_b   1.000
_cell.length_c   1.000
_cell.angle_alpha   90.00
_cell.angle_beta   90.00
_cell.angle_gamma   90.00
#
_symmetry.space_group_name_H-M   'P 1'
#
loop_
_entity.id
_entity.type
_entity.pdbx_description
1 polymer ?
#
loop_
_entity_poly.entity_id
_entity_poly.type
_entity_poly.pdbx_seq_one_letter_code
_entity_poly.pdbx_strand_id
1 'polypeptide(L)'
;METQASSQNPAPRLSREEAAAALRQVEQVQATLHATPMPMWYPATIALLSAAAPLSVLLPQPTGAVVSLASIAGIMVAMRVFFNRFGIVSRGDRRQVVVMALAGLLLVGLMAAAAVLDVRYGQAWGWGISAAVNAVAMFALTIYCRRPSRTSA
;
A
#
# COMPACT_ATOMS: atom_id res chain seq x y z
N MET A 1 14.06 13.25 -50.63
CA MET A 1 13.27 13.42 -49.40
C MET A 1 11.89 12.84 -49.68
N GLU A 2 11.68 11.56 -49.34
CA GLU A 2 10.41 10.88 -49.52
C GLU A 2 9.70 10.78 -48.17
N THR A 3 8.52 11.40 -48.11
CA THR A 3 7.62 11.40 -46.96
C THR A 3 6.94 10.03 -46.90
N GLN A 4 7.32 9.19 -45.95
CA GLN A 4 6.62 7.94 -45.68
C GLN A 4 5.19 8.24 -45.24
N ALA A 5 4.24 7.98 -46.14
CA ALA A 5 2.82 7.90 -45.82
C ALA A 5 2.65 6.84 -44.74
N SER A 6 2.39 7.29 -43.51
CA SER A 6 1.94 6.40 -42.44
C SER A 6 0.63 5.76 -42.88
N SER A 7 0.71 4.49 -43.30
CA SER A 7 -0.43 3.60 -43.46
C SER A 7 -1.17 3.56 -42.13
N GLN A 8 -2.19 4.41 -42.00
CA GLN A 8 -3.20 4.37 -40.95
C GLN A 8 -3.93 3.04 -41.12
N ASN A 9 -3.41 2.01 -40.46
CA ASN A 9 -4.06 0.72 -40.37
C ASN A 9 -5.35 0.94 -39.56
N PRO A 10 -6.56 0.82 -40.16
CA PRO A 10 -7.79 1.04 -39.41
C PRO A 10 -7.81 0.02 -38.26
N ALA A 11 -7.90 0.52 -37.03
CA ALA A 11 -8.01 -0.33 -35.87
C ALA A 11 -9.10 -1.38 -36.12
N PRO A 12 -8.82 -2.69 -35.94
CA PRO A 12 -9.80 -3.73 -36.22
C PRO A 12 -11.06 -3.43 -35.41
N ARG A 13 -12.17 -3.19 -36.11
CA ARG A 13 -13.47 -2.98 -35.48
C ARG A 13 -13.92 -4.33 -34.94
N LEU A 14 -13.64 -4.59 -33.67
CA LEU A 14 -14.21 -5.75 -32.98
C LEU A 14 -15.74 -5.71 -33.09
N SER A 15 -16.33 -6.85 -33.42
CA SER A 15 -17.79 -6.98 -33.36
C SER A 15 -18.27 -6.83 -31.91
N ARG A 16 -19.54 -6.45 -31.71
CA ARG A 16 -20.11 -6.33 -30.36
C ARG A 16 -20.01 -7.64 -29.57
N GLU A 17 -20.11 -8.77 -30.26
CA GLU A 17 -20.00 -10.11 -29.67
C GLU A 17 -18.56 -10.41 -29.22
N GLU A 18 -17.57 -10.06 -30.04
CA GLU A 18 -16.14 -10.21 -29.68
C GLU A 18 -15.76 -9.32 -28.49
N ALA A 19 -16.27 -8.09 -28.45
CA ALA A 19 -16.04 -7.18 -27.32
C ALA A 19 -16.66 -7.72 -26.01
N ALA A 20 -17.88 -8.28 -26.06
CA ALA A 20 -18.53 -8.89 -24.90
C ALA A 20 -17.84 -10.19 -24.45
N ALA A 21 -17.31 -10.97 -25.39
CA ALA A 21 -16.51 -12.16 -25.08
C ALA A 21 -15.18 -11.80 -24.39
N ALA A 22 -14.49 -10.78 -24.90
CA ALA A 22 -13.25 -10.28 -24.31
C ALA A 22 -13.47 -9.74 -22.89
N LEU A 23 -14.56 -8.99 -22.66
CA LEU A 23 -14.92 -8.49 -21.33
C LEU A 23 -15.16 -9.64 -20.33
N ARG A 24 -15.93 -10.66 -20.72
CA ARG A 24 -16.15 -11.84 -19.86
C ARG A 24 -14.86 -12.58 -19.53
N GLN A 25 -13.91 -12.68 -20.48
CA GLN A 25 -12.61 -13.28 -20.21
C GLN A 25 -11.80 -12.45 -19.20
N VAL A 26 -11.79 -11.11 -19.35
CA VAL A 26 -11.13 -10.22 -18.39
C VAL A 26 -11.76 -10.36 -17.00
N GLU A 27 -13.09 -10.37 -16.90
CA GLU A 27 -13.82 -10.56 -15.64
C GLU A 27 -13.49 -11.92 -15.00
N GLN A 28 -13.40 -12.99 -15.78
CA GLN A 28 -13.10 -14.32 -15.27
C GLN A 28 -11.65 -14.45 -14.78
N VAL A 29 -10.69 -13.86 -15.51
CA VAL A 29 -9.29 -13.78 -15.08
C VAL A 29 -9.18 -12.93 -13.81
N GLN A 30 -9.87 -11.80 -13.76
CA GLN A 30 -9.87 -10.90 -12.61
C GLN A 30 -10.51 -11.55 -11.38
N ALA A 31 -11.63 -12.28 -11.54
CA ALA A 31 -12.26 -13.06 -10.49
C ALA A 31 -11.33 -14.16 -9.94
N THR A 32 -10.59 -14.84 -10.82
CA THR A 32 -9.61 -15.86 -10.43
C THR A 32 -8.41 -15.25 -9.67
N LEU A 33 -7.93 -14.08 -10.11
CA LEU A 33 -6.87 -13.35 -9.42
C LEU A 33 -7.34 -12.84 -8.05
N HIS A 34 -8.56 -12.33 -7.94
CA HIS A 34 -9.15 -11.91 -6.65
C HIS A 34 -9.43 -13.08 -5.71
N ALA A 35 -9.66 -14.28 -6.24
CA ALA A 35 -9.85 -15.49 -5.43
C ALA A 35 -8.56 -16.01 -4.78
N THR A 36 -7.38 -15.54 -5.21
CA THR A 36 -6.11 -15.96 -4.61
C THR A 36 -5.89 -15.22 -3.28
N PRO A 37 -6.00 -15.90 -2.12
CA PRO A 37 -5.84 -15.24 -0.84
C PRO A 37 -4.42 -14.68 -0.73
N MET A 38 -4.32 -13.39 -0.42
CA MET A 38 -3.03 -12.77 -0.24
C MET A 38 -2.32 -13.42 0.96
N PRO A 39 -1.06 -13.87 0.80
CA PRO A 39 -0.40 -14.63 1.85
C PRO A 39 -0.20 -13.78 3.12
N MET A 40 -0.32 -14.40 4.29
CA MET A 40 -0.27 -13.70 5.59
C MET A 40 1.10 -13.09 5.90
N TRP A 41 2.17 -13.51 5.21
CA TRP A 41 3.49 -12.90 5.38
C TRP A 41 3.48 -11.42 4.97
N TYR A 42 2.71 -11.02 3.96
CA TYR A 42 2.73 -9.64 3.47
C TYR A 42 2.30 -8.59 4.52
N PRO A 43 1.12 -8.69 5.17
CA PRO A 43 0.70 -7.74 6.19
C PRO A 43 1.64 -7.76 7.39
N ALA A 44 2.19 -8.93 7.73
CA ALA A 44 3.21 -9.04 8.77
C ALA A 44 4.49 -8.28 8.40
N THR A 45 4.97 -8.39 7.16
CA THR A 45 6.15 -7.65 6.67
C THR A 45 5.90 -6.15 6.66
N ILE A 46 4.74 -5.68 6.18
CA ILE A 46 4.37 -4.26 6.21
C ILE A 46 4.31 -3.73 7.65
N ALA A 47 3.69 -4.48 8.56
CA ALA A 47 3.63 -4.12 9.97
C ALA A 47 5.02 -4.00 10.61
N LEU A 48 5.90 -4.97 10.31
CA LEU A 48 7.27 -4.96 10.82
C LEU A 48 8.09 -3.78 10.26
N LEU A 49 8.00 -3.52 8.96
CA LEU A 49 8.66 -2.37 8.33
C LEU A 49 8.13 -1.04 8.89
N SER A 50 6.84 -0.96 9.17
CA SER A 50 6.24 0.24 9.80
C SER A 50 6.73 0.44 11.24
N ALA A 51 6.95 -0.63 11.99
CA ALA A 51 7.47 -0.58 13.36
C ALA A 51 8.97 -0.23 13.40
N ALA A 52 9.71 -0.59 12.36
CA ALA A 52 11.14 -0.33 12.26
C ALA A 52 11.47 1.17 12.20
N ALA A 53 10.61 2.00 11.61
CA ALA A 53 10.83 3.44 11.49
C ALA A 53 10.88 4.20 12.83
N PRO A 54 9.97 4.01 13.81
CA PRO A 54 10.11 4.61 15.13
C PRO A 54 11.20 3.94 15.98
N LEU A 55 11.45 2.63 15.83
CA LEU A 55 12.51 1.94 16.58
C LEU A 55 13.91 2.35 16.14
N SER A 56 14.10 2.77 14.89
CA SER A 56 15.40 3.17 14.39
C SER A 56 15.98 4.42 15.08
N VAL A 57 15.13 5.23 15.72
CA VAL A 57 15.55 6.39 16.53
C VAL A 57 16.36 5.94 17.76
N LEU A 58 16.12 4.73 18.26
CA LEU A 58 16.85 4.16 19.40
C LEU A 58 18.23 3.60 19.00
N LEU A 59 18.54 3.53 17.71
CA LEU A 59 19.82 3.03 17.22
C LEU A 59 20.85 4.17 17.14
N PRO A 60 22.14 3.88 17.40
CA PRO A 60 23.22 4.85 17.17
C PRO A 60 23.24 5.32 15.70
N GLN A 61 23.62 6.58 15.49
CA GLN A 61 23.87 7.09 14.14
C GLN A 61 25.23 6.59 13.64
N PRO A 62 25.36 6.21 12.35
CA PRO A 62 24.38 6.35 11.26
C PRO A 62 23.41 5.17 11.08
N THR A 63 23.53 4.11 11.89
CA THR A 63 22.74 2.87 11.76
C THR A 63 21.23 3.15 11.78
N GLY A 64 20.78 4.02 12.70
CA GLY A 64 19.37 4.43 12.76
C GLY A 64 18.86 5.04 11.46
N ALA A 65 19.61 5.97 10.86
CA ALA A 65 19.23 6.58 9.58
C ALA A 65 19.15 5.55 8.43
N VAL A 66 20.10 4.61 8.38
CA VAL A 66 20.08 3.53 7.38
C VAL A 66 18.84 2.64 7.53
N VAL A 67 18.50 2.25 8.76
CA VAL A 67 17.30 1.44 9.05
C VAL A 67 16.01 2.20 8.68
N SER A 68 15.92 3.49 9.00
CA SER A 68 14.79 4.33 8.59
C SER A 68 14.60 4.36 7.07
N LEU A 69 15.69 4.63 6.34
CA LEU A 69 15.68 4.71 4.88
C LEU A 69 15.32 3.36 4.26
N ALA A 70 15.91 2.27 4.74
CA ALA A 70 15.61 0.91 4.29
C ALA A 70 14.14 0.55 4.55
N SER A 71 13.57 0.97 5.68
CA SER A 71 12.17 0.73 6.03
C SER A 71 11.22 1.47 5.09
N ILE A 72 11.49 2.76 4.83
CA ILE A 72 10.72 3.57 3.87
C ILE A 72 10.79 2.96 2.47
N ALA A 73 12.00 2.62 2.01
CA ALA A 73 12.19 1.97 0.71
C ALA A 73 11.46 0.62 0.63
N GLY A 74 11.52 -0.18 1.70
CA GLY A 74 10.80 -1.46 1.79
C GLY A 74 9.28 -1.29 1.69
N ILE A 75 8.70 -0.29 2.37
CA ILE A 75 7.27 0.04 2.28
C ILE A 75 6.92 0.47 0.85
N MET A 76 7.72 1.34 0.23
CA MET A 76 7.47 1.79 -1.15
C MET A 76 7.53 0.64 -2.16
N VAL A 77 8.51 -0.26 -2.02
CA VAL A 77 8.63 -1.46 -2.86
C VAL A 77 7.43 -2.38 -2.66
N ALA A 78 7.03 -2.63 -1.41
CA ALA A 78 5.88 -3.48 -1.11
C ALA A 78 4.57 -2.89 -1.64
N MET A 79 4.36 -1.57 -1.49
CA MET A 79 3.24 -0.86 -2.10
C MET A 79 3.26 -0.97 -3.62
N ARG A 80 4.41 -0.81 -4.28
CA ARG A 80 4.54 -0.95 -5.73
C ARG A 80 4.22 -2.37 -6.19
N VAL A 81 4.73 -3.39 -5.50
CA VAL A 81 4.43 -4.79 -5.78
C VAL A 81 2.92 -5.05 -5.62
N PHE A 82 2.32 -4.50 -4.56
CA PHE A 82 0.89 -4.58 -4.33
C PHE A 82 0.08 -3.94 -5.47
N PHE A 83 0.38 -2.69 -5.83
CA PHE A 83 -0.32 -2.00 -6.92
C PHE A 83 -0.15 -2.71 -8.28
N ASN A 84 1.04 -3.26 -8.56
CA ASN A 84 1.30 -4.00 -9.78
C ASN A 84 0.57 -5.34 -9.83
N ARG A 85 0.46 -6.05 -8.69
CA ARG A 85 -0.21 -7.36 -8.62
C ARG A 85 -1.72 -7.27 -8.57
N PHE A 86 -2.26 -6.26 -7.91
CA PHE A 86 -3.71 -6.10 -7.73
C PHE A 86 -4.34 -5.15 -8.75
N GLY A 87 -3.54 -4.60 -9.68
CA GLY A 87 -3.98 -3.90 -10.89
C GLY A 87 -4.90 -2.72 -10.61
N ILE A 88 -4.35 -1.50 -10.55
CA ILE A 88 -5.07 -0.21 -10.50
C ILE A 88 -6.25 -0.22 -9.51
N VAL A 89 -5.96 0.24 -8.29
CA VAL A 89 -6.85 0.99 -7.40
C VAL A 89 -8.31 0.93 -7.86
N SER A 90 -9.09 -0.01 -7.32
CA SER A 90 -10.53 0.19 -7.15
C SER A 90 -10.67 1.65 -6.75
N ARG A 91 -11.28 2.51 -7.59
CA ARG A 91 -11.46 3.95 -7.33
C ARG A 91 -11.75 4.06 -5.85
N GLY A 92 -10.74 4.52 -5.09
CA GLY A 92 -10.68 4.23 -3.66
C GLY A 92 -12.02 4.64 -3.08
N ASP A 93 -12.74 3.69 -2.50
CA ASP A 93 -14.00 4.01 -1.83
C ASP A 93 -13.67 5.21 -0.93
N ARG A 94 -14.44 6.29 -1.04
CA ARG A 94 -14.17 7.53 -0.30
C ARG A 94 -13.94 7.22 1.18
N ARG A 95 -14.64 6.20 1.70
CA ARG A 95 -14.43 5.64 3.03
C ARG A 95 -13.02 5.08 3.24
N GLN A 96 -12.49 4.30 2.31
CA GLN A 96 -11.13 3.74 2.39
C GLN A 96 -10.08 4.85 2.39
N VAL A 97 -10.23 5.87 1.54
CA VAL A 97 -9.30 7.03 1.51
C VAL A 97 -9.34 7.77 2.85
N VAL A 98 -10.52 8.02 3.39
CA VAL A 98 -10.69 8.67 4.70
C VAL A 98 -10.07 7.84 5.82
N VAL A 99 -10.29 6.51 5.85
CA VAL A 99 -9.70 5.62 6.86
C VAL A 99 -8.17 5.63 6.77
N MET A 100 -7.60 5.58 5.56
CA MET A 100 -6.15 5.66 5.37
C MET A 100 -5.58 7.01 5.80
N ALA A 101 -6.28 8.11 5.50
CA ALA A 101 -5.87 9.45 5.91
C ALA A 101 -5.90 9.63 7.43
N LEU A 102 -6.97 9.18 8.10
CA LEU A 102 -7.09 9.21 9.55
C LEU A 102 -6.04 8.34 10.23
N ALA A 103 -5.75 7.16 9.68
CA ALA A 103 -4.68 6.31 10.17
C ALA A 103 -3.31 6.96 10.00
N GLY A 104 -3.01 7.52 8.83
CA GLY A 104 -1.77 8.26 8.60
C GLY A 104 -1.59 9.41 9.58
N LEU A 105 -2.65 10.19 9.81
CA LEU A 105 -2.65 11.29 10.79
C LEU A 105 -2.39 10.79 12.22
N LEU A 106 -3.04 9.70 12.62
CA LEU A 106 -2.83 9.08 13.92
C LEU A 106 -1.36 8.64 14.10
N LEU A 107 -0.78 7.97 13.10
CA LEU A 107 0.58 7.45 13.18
C LEU A 107 1.63 8.57 13.22
N VAL A 108 1.43 9.63 12.41
CA VAL A 108 2.28 10.83 12.46
C VAL A 108 2.14 11.54 13.81
N GLY A 109 0.92 11.70 14.32
CA GLY A 109 0.66 12.28 15.63
C GLY A 109 1.33 11.51 16.77
N LEU A 110 1.32 10.18 16.68
CA LEU A 110 1.96 9.32 17.68
C LEU A 110 3.49 9.43 17.65
N MET A 111 4.10 9.52 16.46
CA MET A 111 5.54 9.77 16.34
C MET A 111 5.91 11.16 16.88
N ALA A 112 5.10 12.18 16.60
CA ALA A 112 5.32 13.52 17.17
C ALA A 112 5.21 13.51 18.70
N ALA A 113 4.22 12.81 19.26
CA ALA A 113 4.07 12.67 20.72
C ALA A 113 5.26 11.93 21.34
N ALA A 114 5.73 10.84 20.72
CA ALA A 114 6.91 10.11 21.17
C ALA A 114 8.17 10.98 21.13
N ALA A 115 8.35 11.79 20.08
CA ALA A 115 9.46 12.73 19.97
C ALA A 115 9.41 13.81 21.07
N VAL A 116 8.24 14.37 21.36
CA VAL A 116 8.06 15.33 22.47
C VAL A 116 8.39 14.66 23.80
N LEU A 117 7.90 13.43 24.01
CA LEU A 117 8.10 12.68 25.24
C LEU A 117 9.60 12.38 25.49
N ASP A 118 10.33 12.02 24.44
CA ASP A 118 11.76 11.78 24.48
C ASP A 118 12.56 13.08 24.69
N VAL A 119 12.36 14.09 23.85
CA VAL A 119 13.14 15.34 23.88
C VAL A 119 12.87 16.18 25.13
N ARG A 120 11.63 16.23 25.62
CA ARG A 120 11.26 17.08 26.75
C ARG A 120 11.38 16.39 28.10
N TYR A 121 11.19 15.08 28.15
CA TYR A 121 11.11 14.33 29.40
C TYR A 121 12.13 13.18 29.50
N GLY A 122 12.93 12.93 28.46
CA GLY A 122 13.91 11.83 28.42
C GLY A 122 13.26 10.45 28.37
N GLN A 123 11.99 10.36 28.00
CA GLN A 123 11.18 9.15 28.10
C GLN A 123 11.15 8.39 26.76
N ALA A 124 12.29 7.76 26.43
CA ALA A 124 12.49 7.06 25.16
C ALA A 124 11.56 5.84 24.93
N TRP A 125 10.91 5.32 25.98
CA TRP A 125 9.92 4.22 25.85
C TRP A 125 8.73 4.60 24.96
N GLY A 126 8.47 5.90 24.77
CA GLY A 126 7.45 6.39 23.85
C GLY A 126 7.62 5.87 22.42
N TRP A 127 8.87 5.68 21.98
CA TRP A 127 9.18 5.10 20.67
C TRP A 127 8.76 3.63 20.56
N GLY A 128 8.87 2.88 21.65
CA GLY A 128 8.39 1.49 21.72
C GLY A 128 6.87 1.38 21.59
N ILE A 129 6.12 2.25 22.26
CA ILE A 129 4.66 2.31 22.10
C ILE A 129 4.29 2.74 20.68
N SER A 130 4.99 3.76 20.15
CA SER A 130 4.78 4.20 18.77
C SER A 130 5.00 3.07 17.76
N ALA A 131 6.04 2.27 17.95
CA ALA A 131 6.32 1.10 17.11
C ALA A 131 5.23 0.04 17.18
N ALA A 132 4.77 -0.31 18.38
CA ALA A 132 3.72 -1.32 18.58
C ALA A 132 2.39 -0.89 17.92
N VAL A 133 1.98 0.36 18.11
CA VAL A 133 0.75 0.89 17.50
C VAL A 133 0.89 0.99 15.98
N ASN A 134 2.05 1.42 15.46
CA ASN A 134 2.33 1.40 14.02
C ASN A 134 2.17 0.00 13.42
N ALA A 135 2.76 -1.01 14.06
CA ALA A 135 2.66 -2.41 13.62
C ALA A 135 1.21 -2.88 13.56
N VAL A 136 0.46 -2.70 14.66
CA VAL A 136 -0.94 -3.15 14.76
C VAL A 136 -1.83 -2.42 13.78
N ALA A 137 -1.70 -1.09 13.68
CA ALA A 137 -2.48 -0.28 12.76
C ALA A 137 -2.21 -0.69 11.31
N MET A 138 -0.96 -0.78 10.88
CA MET A 138 -0.63 -1.16 9.51
C MET A 138 -1.04 -2.59 9.17
N PHE A 139 -0.90 -3.53 10.12
CA PHE A 139 -1.42 -4.88 9.95
C PHE A 139 -2.94 -4.86 9.72
N ALA A 140 -3.68 -4.16 10.60
CA ALA A 140 -5.13 -4.05 10.53
C ALA A 140 -5.61 -3.33 9.25
N LEU A 141 -4.94 -2.25 8.84
CA LEU A 141 -5.23 -1.54 7.59
C LEU A 141 -4.97 -2.41 6.37
N THR A 142 -3.86 -3.15 6.36
CA THR A 142 -3.56 -4.06 5.26
C THR A 142 -4.64 -5.14 5.15
N ILE A 143 -5.14 -5.66 6.28
CA ILE A 143 -6.26 -6.61 6.30
C ILE A 143 -7.59 -5.94 5.90
N TYR A 144 -7.86 -4.73 6.37
CA TYR A 144 -9.08 -4.00 6.03
C TYR A 144 -9.16 -3.73 4.53
N CYS A 145 -8.06 -3.26 3.93
CA CYS A 145 -7.95 -3.02 2.49
C CYS A 145 -7.96 -4.31 1.64
N ARG A 146 -7.83 -5.50 2.25
CA ARG A 146 -8.03 -6.79 1.56
C ARG A 146 -9.51 -7.12 1.35
N ARG A 147 -10.42 -6.55 2.15
CA ARG A 147 -11.84 -6.89 2.00
C ARG A 147 -12.31 -6.31 0.65
N PRO A 148 -12.79 -7.14 -0.28
CA PRO A 148 -13.41 -6.61 -1.48
C PRO A 148 -14.51 -5.67 -1.03
N SER A 149 -14.51 -4.45 -1.57
CA SER A 149 -15.64 -3.55 -1.50
C SER A 149 -16.83 -4.35 -2.05
N ARG A 150 -17.68 -4.85 -1.15
CA ARG A 150 -19.03 -5.27 -1.52
C ARG A 150 -19.75 -4.00 -1.95
N THR A 151 -19.56 -3.62 -3.20
CA THR A 151 -20.45 -2.66 -3.83
C THR A 151 -21.77 -3.40 -3.97
N SER A 152 -22.75 -2.86 -3.25
CA SER A 152 -24.15 -3.21 -3.26
C SER A 152 -24.68 -3.38 -4.69
N ALA A 153 -25.60 -4.34 -4.81
CA ALA A 153 -26.47 -4.55 -5.96
C ALA A 153 -27.21 -3.28 -6.41
#